data_AF-A0A521PCK8-F1
#
_entry.id   AF-A0A521PCK8-F1
#
_cell.length_a   1.000
_cell.length_b   1.000
_cell.length_c   1.000
_cell.angle_alpha   90.00
_cell.angle_beta   90.00
_cell.angle_gamma   90.00
#
_symmetry.space_group_name_H-M   'P 1'
#
loop_
_entity.id
_entity.type
_entity.pdbx_description
1 polymer ?
#
loop_
_entity_poly.entity_id
_entity_poly.type
_entity_poly.pdbx_seq_one_letter_code
_entity_poly.pdbx_strand_id
1 'polypeptide(L)'
;MRRAFALATALTLIAGAASAETWTKYVDGANGTAWSYDGDYSYKDKATGRLVVMQAISKPEAKLGPSAPGKPDGVGSVVAIDCAKKNLILLGSYKPSAPLAIKEEWRKDTPKKAEGADNAALMAAVCPHIDHVPVK
;
A
#
# COMPACT_ATOMS: atom_id res chain seq x y z
N MET A 1 -13.82 41.89 -48.01
CA MET A 1 -14.33 40.77 -47.18
C MET A 1 -13.15 40.04 -46.56
N ARG A 2 -12.78 40.38 -45.32
CA ARG A 2 -11.69 39.73 -44.57
C ARG A 2 -12.27 38.54 -43.81
N ARG A 3 -11.95 37.31 -44.20
CA ARG A 3 -12.37 36.09 -43.50
C ARG A 3 -11.32 35.78 -42.42
N ALA A 4 -11.67 36.04 -41.16
CA ALA A 4 -10.88 35.62 -40.02
C ALA A 4 -11.13 34.13 -39.75
N PHE A 5 -10.07 33.32 -39.79
CA PHE A 5 -10.11 31.95 -39.31
C PHE A 5 -10.03 31.99 -37.78
N ALA A 6 -11.15 31.72 -37.11
CA ALA A 6 -11.15 31.48 -35.67
C ALA A 6 -10.70 30.02 -35.45
N LEU A 7 -9.46 29.83 -35.01
CA LEU A 7 -8.99 28.54 -34.52
C LEU A 7 -9.69 28.23 -33.19
N ALA A 8 -10.49 27.17 -33.18
CA ALA A 8 -11.03 26.56 -31.97
C ALA A 8 -9.90 25.79 -31.25
N THR A 9 -9.35 26.37 -30.19
CA THR A 9 -8.48 25.65 -29.26
C THR A 9 -9.35 24.80 -28.33
N ALA A 10 -9.56 23.54 -28.70
CA ALA A 10 -10.10 22.54 -27.80
C ALA A 10 -9.10 22.32 -26.64
N LEU A 11 -9.40 22.91 -25.49
CA LEU A 11 -8.74 22.60 -24.22
C LEU A 11 -9.13 21.16 -23.85
N THR A 12 -8.31 20.20 -24.25
CA THR A 12 -8.36 18.86 -23.68
C THR A 12 -7.85 18.95 -22.24
N LEU A 13 -8.78 19.13 -21.30
CA LEU A 13 -8.57 18.83 -19.91
C LEU A 13 -8.20 17.34 -19.82
N ILE A 14 -6.89 17.07 -19.77
CA ILE A 14 -6.39 15.79 -19.27
C ILE A 14 -6.69 15.83 -17.78
N ALA A 15 -7.93 15.49 -17.43
CA ALA A 15 -8.29 15.11 -16.07
C ALA A 15 -7.43 13.88 -15.77
N GLY A 16 -6.31 14.08 -15.07
CA GLY A 16 -5.56 12.99 -14.48
C GLY A 16 -6.55 12.23 -13.61
N ALA A 17 -6.96 11.05 -14.07
CA ALA A 17 -7.76 10.14 -13.28
C ALA A 17 -6.97 9.91 -11.99
N ALA A 18 -7.48 10.41 -10.87
CA ALA A 18 -7.05 9.92 -9.57
C ALA A 18 -7.49 8.45 -9.55
N SER A 19 -6.59 7.54 -9.92
CA SER A 19 -6.85 6.11 -9.78
C SER A 19 -7.26 5.87 -8.33
N ALA A 20 -8.47 5.38 -8.14
CA ALA A 20 -8.96 4.99 -6.83
C ALA A 20 -8.03 3.89 -6.31
N GLU A 21 -7.49 4.06 -5.12
CA GLU A 21 -6.60 3.10 -4.49
C GLU A 21 -7.38 1.80 -4.19
N THR A 22 -6.82 0.63 -4.55
CA THR A 22 -7.51 -0.65 -4.45
C THR A 22 -7.21 -1.35 -3.12
N TRP A 23 -7.87 -0.89 -2.05
CA TRP A 23 -7.69 -1.44 -0.71
C TRP A 23 -8.57 -2.67 -0.46
N THR A 24 -7.93 -3.80 -0.12
CA THR A 24 -8.61 -5.05 0.24
C THR A 24 -8.53 -5.29 1.75
N LYS A 25 -9.68 -5.28 2.43
CA LYS A 25 -9.76 -5.57 3.87
C LYS A 25 -9.39 -7.04 4.14
N TYR A 26 -8.55 -7.28 5.14
CA TYR A 26 -8.14 -8.64 5.52
C TYR A 26 -8.44 -9.03 6.98
N VAL A 27 -8.58 -8.06 7.90
CA VAL A 27 -8.95 -8.37 9.30
C VAL A 27 -9.60 -7.18 10.01
N ASP A 28 -10.49 -7.48 10.94
CA ASP A 28 -10.93 -6.53 11.97
C ASP A 28 -9.98 -6.58 13.16
N GLY A 29 -9.37 -5.44 13.48
CA GLY A 29 -8.54 -5.24 14.65
C GLY A 29 -9.33 -4.74 15.86
N ALA A 30 -8.60 -4.42 16.94
CA ALA A 30 -9.20 -3.89 18.15
C ALA A 30 -9.76 -2.46 17.97
N ASN A 31 -10.69 -2.05 18.82
CA ASN A 31 -11.18 -0.67 18.94
C ASN A 31 -11.74 -0.07 17.64
N GLY A 32 -12.47 -0.87 16.85
CA GLY A 32 -13.09 -0.44 15.59
C GLY A 32 -12.11 -0.18 14.45
N THR A 33 -10.87 -0.66 14.58
CA THR A 33 -9.89 -0.65 13.49
C THR A 33 -10.15 -1.83 12.55
N ALA A 34 -10.07 -1.62 11.24
CA ALA A 34 -9.97 -2.68 10.26
C ALA A 34 -8.72 -2.48 9.39
N TRP A 35 -7.99 -3.55 9.14
CA TRP A 35 -6.80 -3.51 8.30
C TRP A 35 -7.10 -3.95 6.87
N SER A 36 -6.47 -3.23 5.95
CA SER A 36 -6.50 -3.51 4.52
C SER A 36 -5.10 -3.53 3.94
N TYR A 37 -4.91 -4.18 2.80
CA TYR A 37 -3.71 -4.11 2.00
C TYR A 37 -3.98 -3.53 0.61
N ASP A 38 -2.97 -2.92 0.01
CA ASP A 38 -3.02 -2.40 -1.36
C ASP A 38 -2.40 -3.43 -2.32
N GLY A 39 -3.24 -3.98 -3.20
CA GLY A 39 -2.83 -4.94 -4.22
C GLY A 39 -1.96 -4.31 -5.31
N ASP A 40 -2.22 -3.05 -5.66
CA ASP A 40 -1.50 -2.31 -6.71
C ASP A 40 -0.09 -1.94 -6.27
N TYR A 41 0.11 -1.75 -4.97
CA TYR A 41 1.46 -1.55 -4.39
C TYR A 41 2.26 -2.85 -4.31
N SER A 42 1.61 -4.01 -4.24
CA SER A 42 2.26 -5.27 -3.87
C SER A 42 3.22 -5.79 -4.96
N TYR A 43 4.42 -6.23 -4.57
CA TYR A 43 5.41 -6.80 -5.48
C TYR A 43 6.32 -7.81 -4.80
N LYS A 44 6.88 -8.74 -5.56
CA LYS A 44 7.93 -9.65 -5.09
C LYS A 44 9.29 -9.02 -5.31
N ASP A 45 10.05 -8.84 -4.23
CA ASP A 45 11.40 -8.33 -4.29
C ASP A 45 12.33 -9.37 -4.94
N LYS A 46 13.01 -8.98 -6.02
CA LYS A 46 13.88 -9.89 -6.79
C LYS A 46 15.08 -10.40 -5.99
N ALA A 47 15.64 -9.56 -5.11
CA ALA A 47 16.85 -9.88 -4.37
C ALA A 47 16.61 -10.86 -3.22
N THR A 48 15.49 -10.71 -2.50
CA THR A 48 15.19 -11.51 -1.30
C THR A 48 14.09 -12.53 -1.51
N GLY A 49 13.31 -12.43 -2.61
CA GLY A 49 12.11 -13.23 -2.84
C GLY A 49 10.93 -12.87 -1.94
N ARG A 50 11.06 -11.84 -1.09
CA ARG A 50 10.01 -11.41 -0.15
C ARG A 50 8.89 -10.69 -0.88
N LEU A 51 7.66 -10.92 -0.43
CA LEU A 51 6.49 -10.17 -0.88
C LEU A 51 6.42 -8.85 -0.12
N VAL A 52 6.56 -7.73 -0.83
CA VAL A 52 6.43 -6.38 -0.29
C VAL A 52 4.99 -5.94 -0.43
N VAL A 53 4.37 -5.57 0.69
CA VAL A 53 2.95 -5.23 0.79
C VAL A 53 2.80 -3.91 1.55
N MET A 54 1.94 -3.04 1.06
CA MET A 54 1.45 -1.89 1.83
C MET A 54 0.15 -2.26 2.52
N GLN A 55 0.06 -1.94 3.81
CA GLN A 55 -1.13 -2.08 4.62
C GLN A 55 -1.52 -0.76 5.26
N ALA A 56 -2.81 -0.54 5.43
CA ALA A 56 -3.37 0.63 6.06
C ALA A 56 -4.54 0.26 6.96
N ILE A 57 -4.75 1.06 7.99
CA ILE A 57 -5.94 0.94 8.84
C ILE A 57 -7.07 1.80 8.31
N SER A 58 -8.28 1.36 8.59
CA SER A 58 -9.47 2.19 8.60
C SER A 58 -10.02 2.25 10.01
N LYS A 59 -10.49 3.42 10.43
CA LYS A 59 -11.16 3.65 11.70
C LYS A 59 -12.13 4.83 11.54
N PRO A 60 -13.41 4.56 11.19
CA PRO A 60 -14.39 5.61 10.87
C PRO A 60 -14.60 6.64 11.99
N GLU A 61 -14.61 6.21 13.25
CA GLU A 61 -14.75 7.10 14.42
C GLU A 61 -13.62 8.13 14.52
N ALA A 62 -12.43 7.77 14.03
CA ALA A 62 -11.26 8.64 13.97
C ALA A 62 -11.10 9.33 12.60
N LYS A 63 -12.06 9.16 11.68
CA LYS A 63 -12.00 9.66 10.30
C LYS A 63 -10.77 9.17 9.54
N LEU A 64 -10.34 7.93 9.82
CA LEU A 64 -9.23 7.27 9.12
C LEU A 64 -9.79 6.28 8.09
N GLY A 65 -9.26 6.35 6.87
CA GLY A 65 -9.52 5.43 5.78
C GLY A 65 -8.27 4.63 5.46
N PRO A 66 -8.41 3.46 4.82
CA PRO A 66 -7.25 2.81 4.24
C PRO A 66 -6.83 3.69 3.05
N SER A 67 -5.77 4.45 3.24
CA SER A 67 -5.37 5.52 2.32
C SER A 67 -3.85 5.62 2.26
N ALA A 68 -3.31 5.84 1.07
CA ALA A 68 -1.88 5.84 0.81
C ALA A 68 -1.10 6.94 1.57
N PRO A 69 0.25 6.85 1.65
CA PRO A 69 1.07 7.88 2.28
C PRO A 69 0.80 9.29 1.74
N GLY A 70 0.73 10.27 2.64
CA GLY A 70 0.49 11.68 2.30
C GLY A 70 -0.99 12.08 2.24
N LYS A 71 -1.92 11.12 2.34
CA LYS A 71 -3.35 11.41 2.51
C LYS A 71 -3.67 11.83 3.95
N PRO A 72 -4.64 12.73 4.16
CA PRO A 72 -4.98 13.25 5.49
C PRO A 72 -5.60 12.21 6.43
N ASP A 73 -6.10 11.11 5.89
CA ASP A 73 -6.74 9.98 6.58
C ASP A 73 -5.89 8.71 6.56
N GLY A 74 -4.70 8.75 5.94
CA GLY A 74 -3.85 7.59 5.70
C GLY A 74 -2.92 7.28 6.88
N VAL A 75 -3.10 6.11 7.47
CA VAL A 75 -2.22 5.55 8.51
C VAL A 75 -1.91 4.11 8.15
N GLY A 76 -0.63 3.76 8.04
CA GLY A 76 -0.25 2.43 7.58
C GLY A 76 1.23 2.15 7.63
N SER A 77 1.62 1.05 6.99
CA SER A 77 3.01 0.61 6.90
C SER A 77 3.27 -0.20 5.64
N VAL A 78 4.55 -0.30 5.27
CA VAL A 78 5.02 -1.24 4.26
C VAL A 78 5.81 -2.34 4.96
N VAL A 79 5.54 -3.59 4.61
CA VAL A 79 6.20 -4.77 5.17
C VAL A 79 6.72 -5.67 4.05
N ALA A 80 7.84 -6.35 4.30
CA ALA A 80 8.39 -7.36 3.40
C ALA A 80 8.29 -8.74 4.07
N ILE A 81 7.50 -9.62 3.46
CA ILE A 81 7.05 -10.88 4.02
C ILE A 81 7.80 -12.03 3.34
N ASP A 82 8.41 -12.91 4.13
CA ASP A 82 8.84 -14.22 3.67
C ASP A 82 7.71 -15.21 3.94
N CYS A 83 6.91 -15.49 2.91
CA CYS A 83 5.74 -16.37 3.01
C CYS A 83 6.10 -17.81 3.37
N ALA A 84 7.29 -18.30 2.98
CA ALA A 84 7.74 -19.65 3.30
C ALA A 84 8.18 -19.76 4.76
N LYS A 85 8.96 -18.79 5.26
CA LYS A 85 9.49 -18.79 6.63
C LYS A 85 8.59 -18.12 7.65
N LYS A 86 7.44 -17.58 7.24
CA LYS A 86 6.47 -16.88 8.09
C LYS A 86 7.11 -15.81 8.98
N ASN A 87 7.95 -14.97 8.35
CA ASN A 87 8.58 -13.83 9.00
C ASN A 87 8.41 -12.56 8.15
N LEU A 88 8.58 -11.40 8.76
CA LEU A 88 8.42 -10.11 8.11
C LEU A 88 9.47 -9.09 8.57
N ILE A 89 9.70 -8.10 7.73
CA ILE A 89 10.48 -6.89 8.03
C ILE A 89 9.53 -5.71 7.89
N LEU A 90 9.50 -4.81 8.88
CA LEU A 90 8.81 -3.53 8.75
C LEU A 90 9.73 -2.57 7.99
N LEU A 91 9.35 -2.19 6.78
CA LEU A 91 10.14 -1.33 5.90
C LEU A 91 9.99 0.14 6.27
N GLY A 92 8.78 0.53 6.67
CA GLY A 92 8.44 1.89 7.05
C GLY A 92 6.99 1.99 7.51
N SER A 93 6.68 3.05 8.26
CA SER A 93 5.32 3.40 8.66
C SER A 93 5.04 4.84 8.28
N TYR A 94 3.77 5.18 8.09
CA TYR A 94 3.35 6.52 7.72
C TYR A 94 2.07 6.92 8.45
N LYS A 95 1.88 8.22 8.54
CA LYS A 95 0.67 8.89 9.02
C LYS A 95 0.60 10.30 8.41
N PRO A 96 -0.50 11.06 8.55
CA PRO A 96 -0.59 12.38 7.92
C PRO A 96 0.53 13.35 8.32
N SER A 97 1.04 13.22 9.55
CA SER A 97 2.13 14.05 10.08
C SER A 97 3.53 13.48 9.84
N ALA A 98 3.68 12.31 9.20
CA ALA A 98 4.97 11.67 8.98
C ALA A 98 4.96 10.86 7.67
N PRO A 99 5.77 11.27 6.66
CA PRO A 99 5.80 10.58 5.38
C PRO A 99 6.35 9.16 5.52
N LEU A 100 6.01 8.30 4.56
CA LEU A 100 6.61 6.97 4.46
C LEU A 100 8.08 7.11 4.11
N ALA A 101 8.95 6.59 4.98
CA ALA A 101 10.38 6.44 4.71
C ALA A 101 10.75 4.96 4.76
N ILE A 102 11.28 4.44 3.65
CA ILE A 102 11.80 3.07 3.53
C ILE A 102 13.32 3.17 3.47
N LYS A 103 14.03 2.47 4.37
CA LYS A 103 15.49 2.41 4.37
C LYS A 103 16.00 1.68 3.14
N GLU A 104 17.05 2.16 2.48
CA GLU A 104 17.59 1.50 1.29
C GLU A 104 18.13 0.10 1.60
N GLU A 105 18.75 -0.05 2.76
CA GLU A 105 19.37 -1.28 3.26
C GLU A 105 18.41 -2.22 4.01
N TRP A 106 17.08 -2.02 3.93
CA TRP A 106 16.09 -2.85 4.64
C TRP A 106 16.28 -4.36 4.42
N ARG A 107 16.85 -4.77 3.28
CA ARG A 107 17.14 -6.17 2.94
C ARG A 107 18.18 -6.82 3.86
N LYS A 108 18.96 -6.02 4.58
CA LYS A 108 19.94 -6.46 5.59
C LYS A 108 19.33 -6.53 7.00
N ASP A 109 18.12 -6.01 7.18
CA ASP A 109 17.46 -6.02 8.49
C ASP A 109 17.10 -7.46 8.89
N THR A 110 17.22 -7.74 10.18
CA THR A 110 16.85 -9.05 10.72
C THR A 110 15.33 -9.19 10.73
N PRO A 111 14.76 -10.20 10.03
CA PRO A 111 13.33 -10.41 10.00
C PRO A 111 12.81 -10.86 11.36
N LYS A 112 11.64 -10.36 11.72
CA LYS A 112 10.90 -10.81 12.91
C LYS A 112 9.89 -11.87 12.51
N LYS A 113 9.69 -12.86 13.36
CA LYS A 113 8.63 -13.85 13.17
C LYS A 113 7.27 -13.13 13.17
N ALA A 114 6.40 -13.51 12.24
CA ALA A 114 5.08 -12.92 12.11
C ALA A 114 4.13 -13.55 13.12
N GLU A 115 4.19 -13.05 14.36
CA GLU A 115 3.36 -13.53 15.47
C GLU A 115 2.13 -12.64 15.66
N GLY A 116 1.07 -13.21 16.24
CA GLY A 116 -0.20 -12.52 16.47
C GLY A 116 -1.23 -12.71 15.35
N ALA A 117 -2.50 -12.46 15.68
CA ALA A 117 -3.63 -12.67 14.78
C ALA A 117 -3.57 -11.80 13.52
N ASP A 118 -3.25 -10.51 13.65
CA ASP A 118 -3.20 -9.57 12.52
C ASP A 118 -2.15 -9.98 11.47
N ASN A 119 -0.96 -10.37 11.92
CA ASN A 119 0.12 -10.83 11.04
C ASN A 119 -0.24 -12.16 10.35
N ALA A 120 -0.88 -13.08 11.07
CA ALA A 120 -1.35 -14.33 10.51
C ALA A 120 -2.45 -14.09 9.44
N ALA A 121 -3.38 -13.17 9.71
CA ALA A 121 -4.42 -12.78 8.77
C ALA A 121 -3.84 -12.10 7.52
N LEU A 122 -2.87 -11.20 7.69
CA LEU A 122 -2.15 -10.58 6.57
C LEU A 122 -1.51 -11.65 5.69
N MET A 123 -0.73 -12.57 6.29
CA MET A 123 -0.09 -13.66 5.54
C MET A 123 -1.10 -14.54 4.80
N ALA A 124 -2.21 -14.90 5.44
CA ALA A 124 -3.26 -15.69 4.80
C ALA A 124 -3.89 -14.96 3.61
N ALA A 125 -4.02 -13.63 3.69
CA ALA A 125 -4.58 -12.82 2.62
C ALA A 125 -3.63 -12.64 1.43
N VAL A 126 -2.33 -12.44 1.67
CA VAL A 126 -1.39 -12.01 0.60
C VAL A 126 -0.48 -13.11 0.07
N CYS A 127 -0.08 -14.07 0.89
CA CYS A 127 0.87 -15.10 0.47
C CYS A 127 0.35 -16.04 -0.62
N PRO A 128 -0.95 -16.39 -0.71
CA PRO A 128 -1.46 -17.17 -1.84
C PRO A 128 -1.30 -16.49 -3.20
N HIS A 129 -1.07 -15.17 -3.23
CA HIS A 129 -0.99 -14.38 -4.45
C HIS A 129 0.45 -13.98 -4.83
N ILE A 130 1.47 -14.48 -4.11
CA ILE A 130 2.87 -14.07 -4.32
C ILE A 130 3.40 -14.32 -5.73
N ASP A 131 2.90 -15.34 -6.43
CA ASP A 131 3.34 -15.67 -7.80
C ASP A 131 2.56 -14.92 -8.88
N HIS A 132 1.56 -14.12 -8.48
CA HIS A 132 0.75 -13.30 -9.37
C HIS A 132 1.08 -11.80 -9.30
N VAL A 133 1.97 -11.39 -8.39
CA VAL A 133 2.42 -10.00 -8.30
C VAL A 133 3.65 -9.73 -9.20
N PRO A 134 3.86 -8.48 -9.64
CA PRO A 134 5.08 -8.11 -10.36
C PRO A 134 6.34 -8.39 -9.55
N VAL A 135 7.44 -8.74 -10.23
CA VAL A 135 8.77 -8.85 -9.62
C VAL A 135 9.51 -7.53 -9.83
N LYS A 136 10.03 -6.93 -8.76
CA LYS A 136 10.82 -5.68 -8.80
C LYS A 136 12.18 -5.86 -8.14
#